data_AF-A0A0C3DTT7-F1
#
_entry.id   AF-A0A0C3DTT7-F1
#
_cell.length_a   1.000
_cell.length_b   1.000
_cell.length_c   1.000
_cell.angle_alpha   90.00
_cell.angle_beta   90.00
_cell.angle_gamma   90.00
#
_symmetry.space_group_name_H-M   'P 1'
#
loop_
_entity.id
_entity.type
_entity.pdbx_description
1 polymer ?
#
loop_
_entity_poly.entity_id
_entity_poly.type
_entity_poly.pdbx_seq_one_letter_code
_entity_poly.pdbx_strand_id
1 'polypeptide(L)'
;MRTSRISQETTKLVLAAAAARRSTRSSVSRLDVEDAVPPPKRQKRERTPRTPMKTSPGRSVAVKKEIDESITTSPVLDHRRVRKPARQVKNEENGEVEIHAPNDWKEVYAAVKEMRLTGPAQNAAVDTMGCERLAEKDASPKVRRYQTLTALMLSSQTKDTTNALAMKRLYTELPPHKEGAPGGLNLENILAVDPKLLNELIWAVGFHNNKTKYIKAAAEILRDNWGGDIPDTIEGLVSLPGVGPKMAHLCLSVAWGRTEGIGVDVHVHRITNLWGWHKTKGPEETRLALQAWLPQELWHEINWLLVGFGQTVCLSVGRKCGECDLGLKGLCKSAERAKVNIGRKTKEERIVTDGSGREVLEKRESVKVERVMGDMTVNADA
;
A
#
# COMPACT_ATOMS: atom_id res chain seq x y z
N MET A 1 -1.58 -16.19 48.75
CA MET A 1 -2.95 -15.74 48.44
C MET A 1 -3.62 -16.78 47.56
N ARG A 2 -4.65 -17.47 48.07
CA ARG A 2 -5.41 -18.51 47.36
C ARG A 2 -6.42 -17.85 46.42
N THR A 3 -6.22 -17.95 45.11
CA THR A 3 -7.25 -17.63 44.12
C THR A 3 -8.20 -18.81 43.99
N SER A 4 -9.50 -18.52 44.01
CA SER A 4 -10.60 -19.47 44.14
C SER A 4 -10.74 -20.39 42.90
N ARG A 5 -10.94 -21.70 43.14
CA ARG A 5 -11.23 -22.75 42.14
C ARG A 5 -12.46 -22.44 41.26
N ILE A 6 -13.33 -21.54 41.70
CA ILE A 6 -14.57 -21.15 41.02
C ILE A 6 -14.28 -20.39 39.70
N SER A 7 -13.13 -19.72 39.58
CA SER A 7 -12.77 -18.95 38.37
C SER A 7 -12.22 -19.81 37.22
N GLN A 8 -11.84 -21.06 37.48
CA GLN A 8 -11.30 -21.95 36.44
C GLN A 8 -12.38 -22.87 35.85
N GLU A 9 -13.42 -23.19 36.62
CA GLU A 9 -14.54 -24.01 36.16
C GLU A 9 -15.50 -23.24 35.26
N THR A 10 -15.71 -21.94 35.51
CA THR A 10 -16.51 -21.07 34.63
C THR A 10 -15.87 -20.89 33.25
N THR A 11 -14.54 -20.77 33.17
CA THR A 11 -13.81 -20.67 31.90
C THR A 11 -13.85 -21.98 31.10
N LYS A 12 -13.84 -23.14 31.77
CA LYS A 12 -13.99 -24.45 31.12
C LYS A 12 -15.42 -24.70 30.62
N LEU A 13 -16.44 -24.25 31.34
CA LEU A 13 -17.85 -24.38 30.93
C LEU A 13 -18.18 -23.52 29.70
N VAL A 14 -17.61 -22.32 29.58
CA VAL A 14 -17.78 -21.45 28.40
C VAL A 14 -17.09 -22.03 27.15
N LEU A 15 -15.92 -22.65 27.32
CA LEU A 15 -15.22 -23.37 26.23
C LEU A 15 -15.97 -24.65 25.79
N ALA A 16 -16.58 -25.38 26.73
CA ALA A 16 -17.36 -26.58 26.42
C ALA A 16 -18.69 -26.28 25.70
N ALA A 17 -19.36 -25.17 26.05
CA ALA A 17 -20.58 -24.73 25.37
C ALA A 17 -20.32 -24.25 23.92
N ALA A 18 -19.13 -23.72 23.64
CA ALA A 18 -18.71 -23.37 22.28
C ALA A 18 -18.39 -24.60 21.40
N ALA A 19 -17.94 -25.70 22.01
CA ALA A 19 -17.64 -26.95 21.29
C ALA A 19 -18.91 -27.75 20.90
N ALA A 20 -19.98 -27.66 21.69
CA ALA A 20 -21.20 -28.47 21.51
C ALA A 20 -22.16 -28.00 20.40
N ARG A 21 -21.89 -26.86 19.72
CA ARG A 21 -22.74 -26.34 18.62
C ARG A 21 -22.20 -26.59 17.21
N ARG A 22 -21.18 -27.45 17.05
CA ARG A 22 -20.74 -27.93 15.72
C ARG A 22 -21.37 -29.28 15.39
N SER A 23 -22.61 -29.25 14.89
CA SER A 23 -23.08 -30.29 13.97
C SER A 23 -24.07 -29.68 13.00
N THR A 24 -23.97 -30.13 11.74
CA THR A 24 -24.72 -29.72 10.55
C THR A 24 -24.44 -28.32 9.97
N ARG A 25 -23.29 -28.14 9.31
CA ARG A 25 -23.24 -27.35 8.08
C ARG A 25 -22.11 -27.78 7.15
N SER A 26 -22.53 -28.22 5.96
CA SER A 26 -21.74 -28.63 4.82
C SER A 26 -20.50 -27.76 4.56
N SER A 27 -19.38 -28.41 4.25
CA SER A 27 -18.10 -27.86 3.85
C SER A 27 -18.23 -27.09 2.53
N VAL A 28 -18.38 -25.77 2.62
CA VAL A 28 -18.11 -24.86 1.51
C VAL A 28 -16.89 -24.03 1.89
N SER A 29 -15.79 -24.27 1.18
CA SER A 29 -14.56 -23.48 1.26
C SER A 29 -14.89 -22.00 1.09
N ARG A 30 -14.71 -21.20 2.15
CA ARG A 30 -14.76 -19.74 2.06
C ARG A 30 -13.47 -19.28 1.39
N LEU A 31 -13.55 -19.03 0.08
CA LEU A 31 -12.52 -18.33 -0.66
C LEU A 31 -12.57 -16.85 -0.26
N ASP A 32 -11.42 -16.29 0.10
CA ASP A 32 -11.26 -14.85 0.26
C ASP A 32 -11.56 -14.16 -1.07
N VAL A 33 -12.29 -13.04 -1.00
CA VAL A 33 -12.58 -12.18 -2.17
C VAL A 33 -11.29 -11.63 -2.81
N GLU A 34 -10.16 -11.64 -2.09
CA GLU A 34 -8.85 -11.27 -2.64
C GLU A 34 -8.26 -12.32 -3.60
N ASP A 35 -8.73 -13.57 -3.58
CA ASP A 35 -8.15 -14.69 -4.36
C ASP A 35 -9.01 -15.16 -5.55
N ALA A 36 -10.18 -14.54 -5.79
CA ALA A 36 -11.18 -15.05 -6.75
C ALA A 36 -11.09 -14.50 -8.19
N VAL A 37 -10.03 -13.76 -8.56
CA VAL A 37 -9.89 -13.21 -9.93
C VAL A 37 -8.77 -13.92 -10.70
N PRO A 38 -9.09 -14.85 -11.63
CA PRO A 38 -8.09 -15.44 -12.49
C PRO A 38 -7.56 -14.40 -13.49
N PRO A 39 -6.25 -14.42 -13.82
CA PRO A 39 -5.68 -13.52 -14.81
C PRO A 39 -6.31 -13.77 -16.20
N PRO A 40 -6.45 -12.74 -17.05
CA PRO A 40 -7.02 -12.91 -18.37
C PRO A 40 -6.18 -13.88 -19.21
N LYS A 41 -6.84 -14.85 -19.84
CA LYS A 41 -6.23 -15.81 -20.76
C LYS A 41 -5.52 -15.05 -21.89
N ARG A 42 -4.19 -15.18 -21.99
CA ARG A 42 -3.43 -14.74 -23.16
C ARG A 42 -3.90 -15.53 -24.38
N GLN A 43 -4.61 -14.88 -25.29
CA GLN A 43 -4.83 -15.43 -26.62
C GLN A 43 -3.47 -15.54 -27.33
N LYS A 44 -3.10 -16.77 -27.69
CA LYS A 44 -1.97 -17.08 -28.57
C LYS A 44 -2.25 -16.43 -29.93
N ARG A 45 -1.52 -15.39 -30.29
CA ARG A 45 -1.44 -14.96 -31.69
C ARG A 45 -0.62 -16.01 -32.45
N GLU A 46 -1.27 -16.69 -33.39
CA GLU A 46 -0.62 -17.55 -34.38
C GLU A 46 0.42 -16.75 -35.17
N ARG A 47 1.61 -17.36 -35.33
CA ARG A 47 2.65 -16.87 -36.23
C ARG A 47 2.33 -17.37 -37.64
N THR A 48 2.14 -16.47 -38.58
CA THR A 48 2.13 -16.79 -40.01
C THR A 48 3.56 -17.09 -40.50
N PRO A 49 3.75 -18.03 -41.44
CA PRO A 49 5.07 -18.43 -41.92
C PRO A 49 5.68 -17.37 -42.85
N ARG A 50 6.99 -17.09 -42.71
CA ARG A 50 7.76 -16.30 -43.68
C ARG A 50 8.28 -17.21 -44.79
N THR A 51 8.01 -16.83 -46.02
CA THR A 51 8.51 -17.41 -47.28
C THR A 51 10.04 -17.25 -47.41
N PRO A 52 10.77 -18.21 -48.01
CA PRO A 52 12.22 -18.14 -48.13
C PRO A 52 12.65 -17.35 -49.38
N MET A 53 13.65 -16.48 -49.25
CA MET A 53 14.35 -15.88 -50.40
C MET A 53 15.84 -16.22 -50.37
N LYS A 54 16.36 -16.34 -51.59
CA LYS A 54 17.55 -17.09 -52.04
C LYS A 54 18.88 -16.41 -51.71
N THR A 55 19.91 -17.26 -51.61
CA THR A 55 21.35 -16.98 -51.56
C THR A 55 21.93 -16.59 -52.92
N SER A 56 22.95 -15.69 -52.92
CA SER A 56 24.23 -15.65 -53.72
C SER A 56 24.74 -14.19 -53.91
N PRO A 57 26.02 -13.93 -54.24
CA PRO A 57 27.25 -14.28 -53.53
C PRO A 57 28.21 -13.08 -53.29
N GLY A 58 29.25 -13.35 -52.49
CA GLY A 58 30.40 -12.55 -52.04
C GLY A 58 30.82 -11.24 -52.76
N ARG A 59 31.14 -10.23 -51.93
CA ARG A 59 32.17 -9.22 -52.23
C ARG A 59 32.95 -8.88 -50.96
N SER A 60 34.22 -9.26 -50.96
CA SER A 60 35.24 -8.89 -49.96
C SER A 60 35.62 -7.42 -50.12
N VAL A 61 35.56 -6.64 -49.04
CA VAL A 61 36.14 -5.29 -48.98
C VAL A 61 36.98 -5.15 -47.73
N ALA A 62 38.25 -4.81 -47.96
CA ALA A 62 39.29 -4.58 -46.97
C ALA A 62 38.94 -3.40 -46.04
N VAL A 63 39.11 -3.62 -44.73
CA VAL A 63 38.98 -2.56 -43.72
C VAL A 63 40.33 -1.86 -43.60
N LYS A 64 40.41 -0.61 -44.08
CA LYS A 64 41.46 0.33 -43.68
C LYS A 64 41.17 0.80 -42.26
N LYS A 65 42.21 0.75 -41.43
CA LYS A 65 42.23 1.18 -40.03
C LYS A 65 42.72 2.62 -40.02
N GLU A 66 41.82 3.57 -39.77
CA GLU A 66 42.19 4.93 -39.38
C GLU A 66 41.89 5.08 -37.88
N ILE A 67 42.91 5.55 -37.18
CA ILE A 67 42.98 5.78 -35.75
C ILE A 67 42.48 7.20 -35.55
N ASP A 68 41.36 7.38 -34.85
CA ASP A 68 40.94 8.68 -34.37
C ASP A 68 40.97 8.65 -32.84
N GLU A 69 41.99 9.29 -32.29
CA GLU A 69 42.17 9.53 -30.86
C GLU A 69 41.20 10.64 -30.43
N SER A 70 39.99 10.27 -30.01
CA SER A 70 39.20 11.12 -29.13
C SER A 70 38.94 10.39 -27.82
N ILE A 71 39.58 10.92 -26.77
CA ILE A 71 39.54 10.46 -25.39
C ILE A 71 38.07 10.42 -24.94
N THR A 72 37.47 9.24 -25.02
CA THR A 72 36.20 8.94 -24.36
C THR A 72 36.55 8.49 -22.96
N THR A 73 36.54 9.42 -21.99
CA THR A 73 36.48 9.07 -20.57
C THR A 73 35.13 8.44 -20.28
N SER A 74 35.00 7.17 -20.66
CA SER A 74 33.96 6.30 -20.11
C SER A 74 34.25 6.15 -18.62
N PRO A 75 33.36 6.58 -17.71
CA PRO A 75 33.58 6.29 -16.30
C PRO A 75 33.59 4.77 -16.12
N VAL A 76 34.64 4.30 -15.47
CA VAL A 76 34.81 2.89 -15.06
C VAL A 76 33.50 2.42 -14.44
N LEU A 77 32.91 1.39 -15.03
CA LEU A 77 31.75 0.71 -14.46
C LEU A 77 32.16 0.14 -13.11
N ASP A 78 31.87 0.88 -12.03
CA ASP A 78 31.91 0.39 -10.67
C ASP A 78 31.19 -0.97 -10.63
N HIS A 79 31.86 -1.99 -10.09
CA HIS A 79 31.39 -3.37 -10.08
C HIS A 79 29.94 -3.38 -9.61
N ARG A 80 29.01 -3.73 -10.52
CA ARG A 80 27.57 -3.67 -10.29
C ARG A 80 27.25 -4.45 -9.01
N ARG A 81 27.06 -3.74 -7.88
CA ARG A 81 26.86 -4.34 -6.54
C ARG A 81 25.86 -5.50 -6.66
N VAL A 82 26.29 -6.71 -6.31
CA VAL A 82 25.44 -7.91 -6.40
C VAL A 82 24.36 -7.78 -5.33
N ARG A 83 23.11 -7.56 -5.74
CA ARG A 83 21.96 -7.53 -4.83
C ARG A 83 21.66 -8.94 -4.34
N LYS A 84 21.54 -9.10 -3.04
CA LYS A 84 21.17 -10.36 -2.40
C LYS A 84 19.83 -10.16 -1.69
N PRO A 85 18.78 -10.94 -2.03
CA PRO A 85 17.51 -10.90 -1.33
C PRO A 85 17.68 -11.37 0.12
N ALA A 86 16.65 -11.20 0.94
CA ALA A 86 16.59 -11.83 2.25
C ALA A 86 16.74 -13.35 2.09
N ARG A 87 17.53 -13.97 2.95
CA ARG A 87 17.85 -15.40 2.87
C ARG A 87 17.93 -16.03 4.24
N GLN A 88 17.48 -17.27 4.32
CA GLN A 88 17.68 -18.14 5.47
C GLN A 88 18.92 -18.98 5.19
N VAL A 89 19.91 -18.91 6.08
CA VAL A 89 21.12 -19.72 6.02
C VAL A 89 21.04 -20.67 7.21
N LYS A 90 20.96 -21.98 6.92
CA LYS A 90 21.04 -22.99 7.97
C LYS A 90 22.51 -23.17 8.31
N ASN A 91 22.86 -22.94 9.57
CA ASN A 91 24.20 -23.21 10.04
C ASN A 91 24.37 -24.74 10.15
N GLU A 92 25.37 -25.27 9.44
CA GLU A 92 25.60 -26.71 9.29
C GLU A 92 26.05 -27.37 10.59
N GLU A 93 26.60 -26.60 11.54
CA GLU A 93 27.17 -27.11 12.80
C GLU A 93 26.14 -27.25 13.93
N ASN A 94 25.17 -26.33 14.03
CA ASN A 94 24.19 -26.30 15.13
C ASN A 94 22.74 -26.46 14.65
N GLY A 95 22.50 -26.48 13.33
CA GLY A 95 21.17 -26.60 12.74
C GLY A 95 20.28 -25.36 12.88
N GLU A 96 20.79 -24.27 13.48
CA GLU A 96 20.07 -23.01 13.63
C GLU A 96 19.90 -22.30 12.28
N VAL A 97 18.74 -21.68 12.09
CA VAL A 97 18.43 -20.94 10.87
C VAL A 97 18.69 -19.45 11.12
N GLU A 98 19.76 -18.92 10.54
CA GLU A 98 20.08 -17.49 10.58
C GLU A 98 19.37 -16.76 9.43
N ILE A 99 18.68 -15.67 9.75
CA ILE A 99 17.95 -14.87 8.76
C ILE A 99 18.77 -13.62 8.44
N HIS A 100 19.26 -13.52 7.21
CA HIS A 100 19.97 -12.34 6.74
C HIS A 100 19.04 -11.41 5.97
N ALA A 101 19.06 -10.13 6.34
CA ALA A 101 18.38 -9.06 5.62
C ALA A 101 18.99 -8.80 4.22
N PRO A 102 18.24 -8.22 3.28
CA PRO A 102 18.77 -7.82 1.97
C PRO A 102 19.92 -6.82 2.11
N ASN A 103 21.03 -6.99 1.39
CA ASN A 103 22.24 -6.20 1.64
C ASN A 103 22.08 -4.67 1.46
N ASP A 104 21.14 -4.22 0.65
CA ASP A 104 20.87 -2.81 0.35
C ASP A 104 19.61 -2.26 1.05
N TRP A 105 18.98 -3.03 1.96
CA TRP A 105 17.67 -2.65 2.52
C TRP A 105 17.68 -1.28 3.22
N LYS A 106 18.74 -0.97 3.99
CA LYS A 106 18.88 0.29 4.72
C LYS A 106 18.99 1.48 3.77
N GLU A 107 19.80 1.36 2.71
CA GLU A 107 19.98 2.40 1.69
C GLU A 107 18.65 2.65 0.95
N VAL A 108 17.95 1.57 0.58
CA VAL A 108 16.63 1.64 -0.07
C VAL A 108 15.60 2.32 0.84
N TYR A 109 15.52 1.89 2.11
CA TYR A 109 14.59 2.45 3.09
C TYR A 109 14.84 3.94 3.32
N ALA A 110 16.10 4.32 3.56
CA ALA A 110 16.49 5.71 3.79
C ALA A 110 16.17 6.61 2.59
N ALA A 111 16.47 6.16 1.36
CA ALA A 111 16.15 6.93 0.16
C ALA A 111 14.64 7.11 -0.04
N VAL A 112 13.81 6.12 0.31
CA VAL A 112 12.36 6.25 0.23
C VAL A 112 11.83 7.20 1.30
N LYS A 113 12.36 7.09 2.52
CA LYS A 113 12.02 8.02 3.61
C LYS A 113 12.35 9.45 3.24
N GLU A 114 13.53 9.71 2.66
CA GLU A 114 13.90 11.04 2.18
C GLU A 114 12.95 11.53 1.07
N MET A 115 12.63 10.68 0.08
CA MET A 115 11.67 11.05 -0.96
C MET A 115 10.28 11.42 -0.40
N ARG A 116 9.88 10.80 0.71
CA ARG A 116 8.60 11.05 1.40
C ARG A 116 8.62 12.32 2.25
N LEU A 117 9.80 12.72 2.75
CA LEU A 117 9.98 13.91 3.56
C LEU A 117 10.20 15.18 2.72
N THR A 118 11.09 15.13 1.73
CA THR A 118 11.58 16.33 1.00
C THR A 118 11.58 16.17 -0.51
N GLY A 119 11.27 14.96 -1.00
CA GLY A 119 11.35 14.63 -2.41
C GLY A 119 10.01 14.47 -3.13
N PRO A 120 10.01 13.76 -4.26
CA PRO A 120 8.86 13.63 -5.16
C PRO A 120 7.73 12.74 -4.62
N ALA A 121 7.94 12.09 -3.47
CA ALA A 121 6.92 11.24 -2.84
C ALA A 121 6.18 11.93 -1.69
N GLN A 122 6.40 13.23 -1.44
CA GLN A 122 5.64 14.02 -0.47
C GLN A 122 4.14 14.13 -0.83
N ASN A 123 3.34 14.56 0.14
CA ASN A 123 1.92 14.93 -0.04
C ASN A 123 1.07 13.80 -0.63
N ALA A 124 1.32 12.56 -0.21
CA ALA A 124 0.48 11.44 -0.59
C ALA A 124 -0.86 11.51 0.15
N ALA A 125 -1.91 10.92 -0.43
CA ALA A 125 -3.23 10.91 0.19
C ALA A 125 -3.21 10.27 1.59
N VAL A 126 -2.41 9.21 1.79
CA VAL A 126 -2.28 8.53 3.09
C VAL A 126 -1.77 9.45 4.23
N ASP A 127 -1.11 10.56 3.89
CA ASP A 127 -0.52 11.50 4.87
C ASP A 127 -1.58 12.25 5.65
N THR A 128 -2.72 12.53 5.03
CA THR A 128 -3.83 13.28 5.63
C THR A 128 -5.11 12.45 5.71
N MET A 129 -5.29 11.50 4.81
CA MET A 129 -6.52 10.73 4.60
C MET A 129 -6.33 9.22 4.84
N GLY A 130 -5.16 8.80 5.31
CA GLY A 130 -4.90 7.41 5.68
C GLY A 130 -5.75 6.97 6.86
N CYS A 131 -6.20 5.72 6.86
CA CYS A 131 -7.14 5.17 7.85
C CYS A 131 -6.70 5.36 9.31
N GLU A 132 -5.38 5.37 9.55
CA GLU A 132 -4.78 5.58 10.87
C GLU A 132 -5.00 6.99 11.45
N ARG A 133 -5.45 7.95 10.63
CA ARG A 133 -5.64 9.36 11.01
C ARG A 133 -7.10 9.81 11.00
N LEU A 134 -8.03 8.95 10.62
CA LEU A 134 -9.43 9.34 10.38
C LEU A 134 -10.30 9.38 11.64
N ALA A 135 -9.88 8.78 12.75
CA ALA A 135 -10.62 8.84 14.01
C ALA A 135 -10.57 10.25 14.64
N GLU A 136 -11.69 10.70 15.20
CA GLU A 136 -11.82 12.03 15.83
C GLU A 136 -10.99 12.11 17.11
N LYS A 137 -10.18 13.16 17.27
CA LYS A 137 -9.20 13.24 18.36
C LYS A 137 -9.84 13.44 19.73
N ASP A 138 -10.94 14.16 19.76
CA ASP A 138 -11.77 14.55 20.91
C ASP A 138 -12.78 13.47 21.33
N ALA A 139 -13.00 12.45 20.50
CA ALA A 139 -13.83 11.31 20.87
C ALA A 139 -13.19 10.47 22.00
N SER A 140 -14.04 9.79 22.78
CA SER A 140 -13.58 8.88 23.84
C SER A 140 -12.71 7.75 23.26
N PRO A 141 -11.77 7.16 24.02
CA PRO A 141 -10.90 6.11 23.51
C PRO A 141 -11.66 4.95 22.83
N LYS A 142 -12.77 4.52 23.42
CA LYS A 142 -13.64 3.47 22.88
C LYS A 142 -14.26 3.86 21.53
N VAL A 143 -14.76 5.09 21.40
CA VAL A 143 -15.31 5.59 20.14
C VAL A 143 -14.22 5.71 19.08
N ARG A 144 -13.03 6.24 19.43
CA ARG A 144 -11.91 6.33 18.48
C ARG A 144 -11.50 4.98 17.93
N ARG A 145 -11.42 3.95 18.77
CA ARG A 145 -11.12 2.58 18.35
C ARG A 145 -12.16 2.05 17.36
N TYR A 146 -13.44 2.27 17.64
CA TYR A 146 -14.53 1.91 16.73
C TYR A 146 -14.46 2.66 15.39
N GLN A 147 -14.15 3.95 15.43
CA GLN A 147 -13.94 4.77 14.23
C GLN A 147 -12.74 4.27 13.40
N THR A 148 -11.62 3.92 14.04
CA THR A 148 -10.46 3.30 13.39
C THR A 148 -10.83 1.97 12.71
N LEU A 149 -11.57 1.10 13.40
CA LEU A 149 -12.05 -0.16 12.82
C LEU A 149 -12.93 0.10 11.60
N THR A 150 -13.90 1.02 11.70
CA THR A 150 -14.81 1.37 10.60
C THR A 150 -14.04 1.93 9.41
N ALA A 151 -13.09 2.84 9.63
CA ALA A 151 -12.23 3.39 8.59
C ALA A 151 -11.45 2.29 7.85
N LEU A 152 -10.92 1.30 8.58
CA LEU A 152 -10.25 0.14 7.97
C LEU A 152 -11.22 -0.72 7.16
N MET A 153 -12.42 -1.02 7.69
CA MET A 153 -13.48 -1.77 6.99
C MET A 153 -13.87 -1.12 5.65
N LEU A 154 -13.97 0.21 5.63
CA LEU A 154 -14.26 0.98 4.43
C LEU A 154 -13.08 1.05 3.45
N SER A 155 -11.83 0.91 3.92
CA SER A 155 -10.62 1.07 3.09
C SER A 155 -10.39 -0.02 2.04
N SER A 156 -10.92 -1.23 2.25
CA SER A 156 -10.69 -2.35 1.34
C SER A 156 -11.13 -2.02 -0.09
N GLN A 157 -10.22 -2.10 -1.05
CA GLN A 157 -10.46 -1.74 -2.46
C GLN A 157 -11.11 -0.34 -2.65
N THR A 158 -10.76 0.62 -1.80
CA THR A 158 -11.26 2.00 -1.85
C THR A 158 -10.08 2.96 -1.70
N LYS A 159 -10.09 4.07 -2.45
CA LYS A 159 -9.05 5.10 -2.32
C LYS A 159 -9.17 5.79 -0.96
N ASP A 160 -8.03 6.18 -0.38
CA ASP A 160 -7.99 6.91 0.89
C ASP A 160 -8.87 8.17 0.86
N THR A 161 -8.84 8.93 -0.25
CA THR A 161 -9.66 10.14 -0.41
C THR A 161 -11.16 9.85 -0.33
N THR A 162 -11.62 8.78 -0.98
CA THR A 162 -13.02 8.34 -0.96
C THR A 162 -13.41 7.84 0.43
N ASN A 163 -12.51 7.09 1.09
CA ASN A 163 -12.74 6.61 2.44
C ASN A 163 -12.86 7.77 3.44
N ALA A 164 -11.96 8.75 3.38
CA ALA A 164 -11.99 9.93 4.23
C ALA A 164 -13.28 10.75 4.07
N LEU A 165 -13.78 10.89 2.84
CA LEU A 165 -15.08 11.53 2.60
C LEU A 165 -16.24 10.73 3.20
N ALA A 166 -16.23 9.40 3.07
CA ALA A 166 -17.27 8.56 3.68
C ALA A 166 -17.24 8.64 5.22
N MET A 167 -16.06 8.60 5.83
CA MET A 167 -15.89 8.80 7.27
C MET A 167 -16.41 10.17 7.70
N LYS A 168 -16.09 11.23 6.96
CA LYS A 168 -16.62 12.58 7.23
C LYS A 168 -18.14 12.62 7.20
N ARG A 169 -18.78 11.99 6.20
CA ARG A 169 -20.24 11.90 6.13
C ARG A 169 -20.82 11.13 7.32
N LEU A 170 -20.18 10.04 7.75
CA LEU A 170 -20.61 9.32 8.95
C LEU A 170 -20.49 10.18 10.22
N TYR A 171 -19.51 11.09 10.31
CA TYR A 171 -19.40 12.01 11.44
C TYR A 171 -20.49 13.09 11.42
N THR A 172 -20.84 13.62 10.24
CA THR A 172 -21.72 14.79 10.13
C THR A 172 -23.19 14.46 9.89
N GLU A 173 -23.49 13.33 9.25
CA GLU A 173 -24.83 12.98 8.76
C GLU A 173 -25.43 11.75 9.48
N LEU A 174 -24.64 10.96 10.23
CA LEU A 174 -25.19 9.79 10.93
C LEU A 174 -26.06 10.25 12.11
N PRO A 175 -27.35 9.89 12.15
CA PRO A 175 -28.26 10.37 13.17
C PRO A 175 -27.98 9.72 14.53
N PRO A 176 -28.38 10.37 15.63
CA PRO A 176 -28.28 9.79 16.95
C PRO A 176 -29.24 8.61 17.12
N HIS A 177 -28.84 7.62 17.92
CA HIS A 177 -29.67 6.45 18.25
C HIS A 177 -30.92 6.78 19.09
N LYS A 178 -30.97 7.95 19.74
CA LYS A 178 -32.11 8.44 20.51
C LYS A 178 -32.12 9.96 20.59
N GLU A 179 -33.28 10.52 20.93
CA GLU A 179 -33.44 11.96 21.18
C GLU A 179 -32.51 12.45 22.29
N GLY A 180 -31.86 13.60 22.07
CA GLY A 180 -30.90 14.20 23.00
C GLY A 180 -29.50 13.56 23.01
N ALA A 181 -29.25 12.46 22.27
CA ALA A 181 -27.92 11.91 22.09
C ALA A 181 -27.16 12.62 20.94
N PRO A 182 -25.81 12.62 20.95
CA PRO A 182 -25.04 13.15 19.83
C PRO A 182 -25.13 12.22 18.60
N GLY A 183 -25.21 12.83 17.43
CA GLY A 183 -25.03 12.14 16.15
C GLY A 183 -23.58 11.69 15.94
N GLY A 184 -23.27 11.26 14.71
CA GLY A 184 -21.92 10.90 14.31
C GLY A 184 -21.56 9.44 14.58
N LEU A 185 -20.36 9.05 14.14
CA LEU A 185 -19.91 7.66 14.10
C LEU A 185 -19.50 7.15 15.49
N ASN A 186 -20.41 6.41 16.10
CA ASN A 186 -20.19 5.57 17.27
C ASN A 186 -20.98 4.26 17.13
N LEU A 187 -20.74 3.31 18.04
CA LEU A 187 -21.32 1.97 17.95
C LEU A 187 -22.85 2.00 18.04
N GLU A 188 -23.39 2.80 18.94
CA GLU A 188 -24.80 2.92 19.28
C GLU A 188 -25.60 3.48 18.10
N ASN A 189 -25.08 4.53 17.46
CA ASN A 189 -25.66 5.12 16.26
C ASN A 189 -25.61 4.14 15.07
N ILE A 190 -24.54 3.37 14.91
CA ILE A 190 -24.48 2.33 13.86
C ILE A 190 -25.43 1.16 14.13
N LEU A 191 -25.63 0.77 15.39
CA LEU A 191 -26.61 -0.25 15.76
C LEU A 191 -28.04 0.20 15.45
N ALA A 192 -28.37 1.46 15.73
CA ALA A 192 -29.71 2.00 15.56
C ALA A 192 -30.06 2.40 14.12
N VAL A 193 -29.09 2.88 13.32
CA VAL A 193 -29.36 3.37 11.96
C VAL A 193 -29.93 2.28 11.05
N ASP A 194 -30.89 2.66 10.20
CA ASP A 194 -31.40 1.79 9.13
C ASP A 194 -30.27 1.39 8.16
N PRO A 195 -30.17 0.11 7.76
CA PRO A 195 -29.13 -0.32 6.84
C PRO A 195 -29.13 0.40 5.49
N LYS A 196 -30.28 0.85 4.97
CA LYS A 196 -30.33 1.60 3.70
C LYS A 196 -29.71 2.98 3.86
N LEU A 197 -30.05 3.69 4.92
CA LEU A 197 -29.43 4.99 5.22
C LEU A 197 -27.91 4.84 5.43
N LEU A 198 -27.46 3.84 6.20
CA LEU A 198 -26.02 3.58 6.35
C LEU A 198 -25.36 3.34 4.99
N ASN A 199 -25.97 2.54 4.12
CA ASN A 199 -25.49 2.28 2.78
C ASN A 199 -25.39 3.55 1.93
N GLU A 200 -26.37 4.44 2.01
CA GLU A 200 -26.38 5.75 1.35
C GLU A 200 -25.27 6.67 1.90
N LEU A 201 -24.96 6.64 3.20
CA LEU A 201 -23.86 7.44 3.74
C LEU A 201 -22.49 7.00 3.18
N ILE A 202 -22.32 5.71 2.91
CA ILE A 202 -21.08 5.13 2.40
C ILE A 202 -21.12 4.75 0.91
N TRP A 203 -22.10 5.21 0.13
CA TRP A 203 -22.35 4.74 -1.25
C TRP A 203 -21.13 4.85 -2.18
N ALA A 204 -20.29 5.86 -1.99
CA ALA A 204 -19.10 6.11 -2.81
C ALA A 204 -17.98 5.09 -2.55
N VAL A 205 -18.03 4.36 -1.44
CA VAL A 205 -17.04 3.34 -1.08
C VAL A 205 -17.23 2.10 -1.95
N GLY A 206 -16.14 1.53 -2.45
CA GLY A 206 -16.20 0.30 -3.25
C GLY A 206 -16.83 -0.85 -2.46
N PHE A 207 -17.73 -1.61 -3.07
CA PHE A 207 -18.46 -2.72 -2.42
C PHE A 207 -19.29 -2.30 -1.19
N HIS A 208 -19.80 -1.06 -1.15
CA HIS A 208 -20.57 -0.52 -0.03
C HIS A 208 -21.71 -1.43 0.43
N ASN A 209 -22.42 -2.12 -0.46
CA ASN A 209 -23.48 -3.09 -0.11
C ASN A 209 -23.03 -4.20 0.85
N ASN A 210 -21.86 -4.78 0.61
CA ASN A 210 -21.31 -5.82 1.50
C ASN A 210 -20.74 -5.17 2.77
N LYS A 211 -20.10 -4.01 2.65
CA LYS A 211 -19.55 -3.27 3.79
C LYS A 211 -20.62 -2.85 4.79
N THR A 212 -21.79 -2.39 4.32
CA THR A 212 -22.94 -2.10 5.19
C THR A 212 -23.31 -3.33 6.04
N LYS A 213 -23.43 -4.50 5.41
CA LYS A 213 -23.74 -5.76 6.11
C LYS A 213 -22.68 -6.11 7.13
N TYR A 214 -21.41 -6.01 6.75
CA TYR A 214 -20.28 -6.30 7.63
C TYR A 214 -20.19 -5.34 8.82
N ILE A 215 -20.37 -4.04 8.58
CA ILE A 215 -20.34 -3.01 9.63
C ILE A 215 -21.47 -3.24 10.65
N LYS A 216 -22.70 -3.50 10.18
CA LYS A 216 -23.84 -3.81 11.07
C LYS A 216 -23.60 -5.10 11.87
N ALA A 217 -23.19 -6.17 11.21
CA ALA A 217 -22.95 -7.45 11.87
C ALA A 217 -21.76 -7.38 12.86
N ALA A 218 -20.69 -6.65 12.52
CA ALA A 218 -19.60 -6.39 13.44
C ALA A 218 -20.10 -5.61 14.66
N ALA A 219 -20.87 -4.54 14.46
CA ALA A 219 -21.43 -3.75 15.57
C ALA A 219 -22.27 -4.61 16.56
N GLU A 220 -23.10 -5.52 16.04
CA GLU A 220 -23.86 -6.47 16.86
C GLU A 220 -22.93 -7.38 17.68
N ILE A 221 -21.89 -7.96 17.05
CA ILE A 221 -20.89 -8.79 17.73
C ILE A 221 -20.15 -7.99 18.81
N LEU A 222 -19.79 -6.74 18.55
CA LEU A 222 -19.10 -5.90 19.53
C LEU A 222 -19.98 -5.64 20.75
N ARG A 223 -21.25 -5.31 20.54
CA ARG A 223 -22.23 -5.13 21.63
C ARG A 223 -22.36 -6.38 22.47
N ASP A 224 -22.55 -7.53 21.82
CA ASP A 224 -22.96 -8.76 22.49
C ASP A 224 -21.78 -9.50 23.16
N ASN A 225 -20.60 -9.49 22.52
CA ASN A 225 -19.47 -10.32 22.92
C ASN A 225 -18.27 -9.55 23.46
N TRP A 226 -18.20 -8.23 23.23
CA TRP A 226 -17.01 -7.41 23.54
C TRP A 226 -17.32 -6.16 24.38
N GLY A 227 -18.47 -6.14 25.08
CA GLY A 227 -18.86 -5.01 25.93
C GLY A 227 -18.99 -3.68 25.17
N GLY A 228 -19.25 -3.76 23.86
CA GLY A 228 -19.32 -2.64 22.93
C GLY A 228 -17.98 -2.03 22.53
N ASP A 229 -16.83 -2.59 22.90
CA ASP A 229 -15.52 -2.15 22.39
C ASP A 229 -15.01 -3.11 21.31
N ILE A 230 -13.97 -2.74 20.58
CA ILE A 230 -13.32 -3.64 19.63
C ILE A 230 -12.44 -4.67 20.36
N PRO A 231 -12.18 -5.85 19.77
CA PRO A 231 -11.21 -6.80 20.32
C PRO A 231 -9.79 -6.21 20.38
N ASP A 232 -9.00 -6.65 21.35
CA ASP A 232 -7.61 -6.24 21.60
C ASP A 232 -6.59 -7.33 21.21
N THR A 233 -7.02 -8.28 20.40
CA THR A 233 -6.21 -9.39 19.84
C THR A 233 -6.42 -9.49 18.33
N ILE A 234 -5.41 -10.01 17.62
CA ILE A 234 -5.50 -10.22 16.17
C ILE A 234 -6.63 -11.21 15.84
N GLU A 235 -6.71 -12.33 16.55
CA GLU A 235 -7.71 -13.37 16.36
C GLU A 235 -9.13 -12.82 16.61
N GLY A 236 -9.28 -12.00 17.65
CA GLY A 236 -10.53 -11.32 17.95
C GLY A 236 -10.95 -10.37 16.82
N LEU A 237 -10.03 -9.55 16.32
CA LEU A 237 -10.31 -8.62 15.23
C LEU A 237 -10.67 -9.35 13.93
N VAL A 238 -9.92 -10.39 13.55
CA VAL A 238 -10.19 -11.21 12.36
C VAL A 238 -11.49 -12.00 12.47
N SER A 239 -11.99 -12.26 13.69
CA SER A 239 -13.30 -12.89 13.88
C SER A 239 -14.49 -12.03 13.41
N LEU A 240 -14.28 -10.71 13.28
CA LEU A 240 -15.31 -9.78 12.83
C LEU A 240 -15.52 -9.90 11.31
N PRO A 241 -16.78 -9.89 10.85
CA PRO A 241 -17.09 -9.99 9.43
C PRO A 241 -16.47 -8.81 8.66
N GLY A 242 -15.78 -9.12 7.58
CA GLY A 242 -15.14 -8.11 6.73
C GLY A 242 -13.80 -7.58 7.24
N VAL A 243 -13.24 -8.14 8.32
CA VAL A 243 -11.91 -7.79 8.84
C VAL A 243 -10.92 -8.90 8.50
N GLY A 244 -9.93 -8.58 7.67
CA GLY A 244 -8.83 -9.49 7.32
C GLY A 244 -7.56 -9.27 8.16
N PRO A 245 -6.54 -10.14 8.03
CA PRO A 245 -5.30 -10.07 8.81
C PRO A 245 -4.57 -8.72 8.74
N LYS A 246 -4.44 -8.11 7.54
CA LYS A 246 -3.89 -6.76 7.38
C LYS A 246 -4.61 -5.75 8.28
N MET A 247 -5.94 -5.77 8.23
CA MET A 247 -6.77 -4.81 8.95
C MET A 247 -6.64 -5.02 10.45
N ALA A 248 -6.57 -6.27 10.91
CA ALA A 248 -6.36 -6.59 12.31
C ALA A 248 -5.01 -6.04 12.82
N HIS A 249 -3.91 -6.25 12.10
CA HIS A 249 -2.60 -5.71 12.48
C HIS A 249 -2.58 -4.17 12.51
N LEU A 250 -3.14 -3.51 11.49
CA LEU A 250 -3.23 -2.05 11.48
C LEU A 250 -4.14 -1.53 12.59
N CYS A 251 -5.29 -2.18 12.81
CA CYS A 251 -6.23 -1.79 13.85
C CYS A 251 -5.58 -1.93 15.23
N LEU A 252 -4.92 -3.05 15.54
CA LEU A 252 -4.23 -3.24 16.80
C LEU A 252 -3.13 -2.18 17.02
N SER A 253 -2.35 -1.89 15.97
CA SER A 253 -1.30 -0.89 16.06
C SER A 253 -1.82 0.53 16.31
N VAL A 254 -2.93 0.92 15.68
CA VAL A 254 -3.46 2.30 15.75
C VAL A 254 -4.39 2.47 16.94
N ALA A 255 -5.33 1.54 17.12
CA ALA A 255 -6.41 1.62 18.08
C ALA A 255 -5.94 1.29 19.51
N TRP A 256 -4.93 0.41 19.64
CA TRP A 256 -4.39 -0.06 20.92
C TRP A 256 -2.92 0.31 21.15
N GLY A 257 -2.25 0.93 20.18
CA GLY A 257 -0.83 1.27 20.29
C GLY A 257 0.09 0.04 20.34
N ARG A 258 -0.37 -1.13 19.87
CA ARG A 258 0.35 -2.41 19.94
C ARG A 258 0.71 -2.91 18.55
N THR A 259 1.99 -2.79 18.18
CA THR A 259 2.50 -3.29 16.90
C THR A 259 3.02 -4.71 17.03
N GLU A 260 2.12 -5.68 16.79
CA GLU A 260 2.45 -7.11 16.84
C GLU A 260 2.75 -7.71 15.47
N GLY A 261 2.54 -6.93 14.41
CA GLY A 261 2.95 -7.32 13.07
C GLY A 261 2.72 -6.25 12.02
N ILE A 262 3.22 -6.51 10.82
CA ILE A 262 3.16 -5.58 9.70
C ILE A 262 1.83 -5.76 8.97
N GLY A 263 1.04 -4.68 8.86
CA GLY A 263 -0.11 -4.67 7.96
C GLY A 263 0.34 -4.60 6.50
N VAL A 264 0.37 -5.73 5.80
CA VAL A 264 0.79 -5.75 4.39
C VAL A 264 -0.40 -5.54 3.47
N ASP A 265 -0.32 -4.53 2.62
CA ASP A 265 -1.31 -4.27 1.58
C ASP A 265 -0.71 -4.42 0.16
N VAL A 266 -1.50 -4.07 -0.85
CA VAL A 266 -1.08 -4.14 -2.26
C VAL A 266 0.13 -3.26 -2.58
N HIS A 267 0.39 -2.19 -1.81
CA HIS A 267 1.56 -1.33 -2.00
C HIS A 267 2.79 -2.00 -1.41
N VAL A 268 2.73 -2.37 -0.12
CA VAL A 268 3.83 -3.05 0.58
C VAL A 268 4.22 -4.32 -0.15
N HIS A 269 3.24 -5.19 -0.46
CA HIS A 269 3.47 -6.44 -1.18
C HIS A 269 4.13 -6.20 -2.54
N ARG A 270 3.56 -5.33 -3.38
CA ARG A 270 4.09 -5.07 -4.72
C ARG A 270 5.51 -4.50 -4.67
N ILE A 271 5.72 -3.46 -3.88
CA ILE A 271 6.95 -2.65 -3.91
C ILE A 271 8.15 -3.45 -3.39
N THR A 272 7.98 -4.19 -2.29
CA THR A 272 9.05 -5.01 -1.70
C THR A 272 9.44 -6.19 -2.61
N ASN A 273 8.49 -6.79 -3.31
CA ASN A 273 8.78 -7.78 -4.37
C ASN A 273 9.48 -7.15 -5.59
N LEU A 274 9.13 -5.91 -5.98
CA LEU A 274 9.84 -5.18 -7.06
C LEU A 274 11.28 -4.82 -6.70
N TRP A 275 11.55 -4.50 -5.44
CA TRP A 275 12.92 -4.31 -4.97
C TRP A 275 13.69 -5.64 -4.91
N GLY A 276 12.97 -6.75 -4.78
CA GLY A 276 13.55 -8.08 -4.66
C GLY A 276 14.05 -8.35 -3.25
N TRP A 277 13.44 -7.72 -2.23
CA TRP A 277 13.70 -8.07 -0.83
C TRP A 277 13.28 -9.51 -0.53
N HIS A 278 12.22 -9.97 -1.18
CA HIS A 278 11.74 -11.34 -1.14
C HIS A 278 11.04 -11.69 -2.47
N LYS A 279 10.59 -12.93 -2.60
CA LYS A 279 9.79 -13.43 -3.72
C LYS A 279 8.60 -14.22 -3.17
N THR A 280 7.49 -13.52 -2.98
CA THR A 280 6.28 -14.05 -2.33
C THR A 280 5.09 -13.92 -3.26
N LYS A 281 4.08 -14.77 -3.11
CA LYS A 281 2.85 -14.76 -3.94
C LYS A 281 1.72 -13.92 -3.35
N GLY A 282 1.69 -13.74 -2.03
CA GLY A 282 0.60 -13.03 -1.36
C GLY A 282 1.03 -12.14 -0.19
N PRO A 283 0.10 -11.32 0.35
CA PRO A 283 0.38 -10.37 1.42
C PRO A 283 0.84 -11.02 2.72
N GLU A 284 0.23 -12.14 3.15
CA GLU A 284 0.62 -12.82 4.39
C GLU A 284 2.03 -13.42 4.31
N GLU A 285 2.39 -13.99 3.17
CA GLU A 285 3.75 -14.48 2.94
C GLU A 285 4.76 -13.32 2.96
N THR A 286 4.41 -12.17 2.37
CA THR A 286 5.22 -10.95 2.48
C THR A 286 5.35 -10.48 3.93
N ARG A 287 4.28 -10.52 4.73
CA ARG A 287 4.32 -10.10 6.13
C ARG A 287 5.33 -10.93 6.92
N LEU A 288 5.24 -12.25 6.82
CA LEU A 288 6.17 -13.17 7.47
C LEU A 288 7.61 -12.94 6.97
N ALA A 289 7.79 -12.78 5.64
CA ALA A 289 9.10 -12.54 5.05
C ALA A 289 9.73 -11.22 5.53
N LEU A 290 8.95 -10.15 5.71
CA LEU A 290 9.45 -8.88 6.23
C LEU A 290 9.77 -8.95 7.72
N GLN A 291 8.86 -9.49 8.54
CA GLN A 291 9.07 -9.61 10.00
C GLN A 291 10.28 -10.47 10.37
N ALA A 292 10.67 -11.40 9.48
CA ALA A 292 11.81 -12.27 9.69
C ALA A 292 13.16 -11.53 9.78
N TRP A 293 13.28 -10.32 9.23
CA TRP A 293 14.56 -9.59 9.20
C TRP A 293 14.44 -8.07 9.39
N LEU A 294 13.27 -7.47 9.14
CA LEU A 294 13.06 -6.04 9.33
C LEU A 294 12.99 -5.73 10.83
N PRO A 295 13.76 -4.74 11.33
CA PRO A 295 13.70 -4.37 12.75
C PRO A 295 12.29 -3.96 13.18
N GLN A 296 11.88 -4.37 14.39
CA GLN A 296 10.52 -4.23 14.89
C GLN A 296 10.07 -2.76 14.99
N GLU A 297 11.00 -1.85 15.29
CA GLU A 297 10.76 -0.42 15.34
C GLU A 297 10.25 0.18 14.01
N LEU A 298 10.49 -0.51 12.89
CA LEU A 298 10.04 -0.07 11.57
C LEU A 298 8.69 -0.69 11.16
N TRP A 299 8.15 -1.64 11.91
CA TRP A 299 6.94 -2.38 11.53
C TRP A 299 5.70 -1.48 11.46
N HIS A 300 5.62 -0.49 12.33
CA HIS A 300 4.55 0.51 12.32
C HIS A 300 4.69 1.46 11.11
N GLU A 301 5.90 1.94 10.83
CA GLU A 301 6.16 2.96 9.81
C GLU A 301 6.06 2.41 8.38
N ILE A 302 6.49 1.17 8.14
CA ILE A 302 6.71 0.65 6.79
C ILE A 302 5.45 0.65 5.92
N ASN A 303 4.26 0.38 6.48
CA ASN A 303 3.03 0.41 5.69
C ASN A 303 2.78 1.83 5.16
N TRP A 304 2.70 2.81 6.06
CA TRP A 304 2.47 4.22 5.71
C TRP A 304 3.50 4.74 4.70
N LEU A 305 4.78 4.42 4.93
CA LEU A 305 5.89 4.81 4.06
C LEU A 305 5.68 4.31 2.63
N LEU A 306 5.39 3.02 2.47
CA LEU A 306 5.27 2.38 1.15
C LEU A 306 3.93 2.65 0.46
N VAL A 307 2.85 2.84 1.21
CA VAL A 307 1.57 3.30 0.67
C VAL A 307 1.77 4.65 -0.01
N GLY A 308 2.30 5.64 0.72
CA GLY A 308 2.47 6.97 0.15
C GLY A 308 3.48 7.00 -1.00
N PHE A 309 4.57 6.24 -0.91
CA PHE A 309 5.50 6.08 -2.03
C PHE A 309 4.85 5.44 -3.26
N GLY A 310 3.97 4.45 -3.03
CA GLY A 310 3.22 3.78 -4.08
C GLY A 310 2.05 4.58 -4.66
N GLN A 311 1.56 5.60 -3.95
CA GLN A 311 0.53 6.53 -4.41
C GLN A 311 1.10 7.67 -5.27
N THR A 312 2.37 8.00 -5.11
CA THR A 312 2.99 9.20 -5.70
C THR A 312 4.04 8.90 -6.78
N VAL A 313 4.92 7.93 -6.52
CA VAL A 313 6.10 7.64 -7.36
C VAL A 313 6.06 6.21 -7.93
N CYS A 314 5.95 5.20 -7.07
CA CYS A 314 5.96 3.78 -7.46
C CYS A 314 4.55 3.25 -7.76
N LEU A 315 3.88 3.94 -8.68
CA LEU A 315 2.50 3.64 -9.10
C LEU A 315 2.34 2.20 -9.61
N SER A 316 1.15 1.62 -9.47
CA SER A 316 0.85 0.29 -10.01
C SER A 316 0.95 0.24 -11.54
N VAL A 317 0.55 1.33 -12.19
CA VAL A 317 0.64 1.55 -13.64
C VAL A 317 1.39 2.85 -13.87
N GLY A 318 2.35 2.85 -14.80
CA GLY A 318 3.08 4.07 -15.17
C GLY A 318 4.04 4.58 -14.09
N ARG A 319 4.83 3.69 -13.47
CA ARG A 319 5.85 4.06 -12.47
C ARG A 319 6.73 5.22 -12.93
N LYS A 320 6.95 6.19 -12.05
CA LYS A 320 7.76 7.38 -12.32
C LYS A 320 9.25 7.13 -12.05
N CYS A 321 9.84 6.12 -12.68
CA CYS A 321 11.23 5.72 -12.40
C CYS A 321 12.27 6.80 -12.71
N GLY A 322 11.96 7.77 -13.58
CA GLY A 322 12.83 8.92 -13.86
C GLY A 322 12.86 9.98 -12.75
N GLU A 323 11.85 10.00 -11.88
CA GLU A 323 11.78 10.87 -10.70
C GLU A 323 12.15 10.10 -9.41
N CYS A 324 12.36 8.79 -9.49
CA CYS A 324 12.61 7.96 -8.32
C CYS A 324 14.10 7.84 -8.02
N ASP A 325 14.52 8.30 -6.85
CA ASP A 325 15.90 8.18 -6.36
C ASP A 325 16.44 6.76 -6.42
N LEU A 326 15.62 5.75 -6.08
CA LEU A 326 16.06 4.35 -6.18
C LEU A 326 16.37 3.94 -7.62
N GLY A 327 15.60 4.45 -8.59
CA GLY A 327 15.87 4.22 -10.01
C GLY A 327 17.13 4.94 -10.47
N LEU A 328 17.24 6.22 -10.12
CA LEU A 328 18.35 7.11 -10.50
C LEU A 328 19.69 6.67 -9.90
N LYS A 329 19.72 6.30 -8.61
CA LYS A 329 20.89 5.73 -7.91
C LYS A 329 21.19 4.29 -8.32
N GLY A 330 20.34 3.69 -9.15
CA GLY A 330 20.53 2.32 -9.60
C GLY A 330 20.37 1.29 -8.49
N LEU A 331 19.59 1.57 -7.44
CA LEU A 331 19.26 0.70 -6.31
C LEU A 331 18.03 -0.19 -6.59
N CYS A 332 17.04 0.28 -7.36
CA CYS A 332 15.86 -0.52 -7.67
C CYS A 332 16.10 -1.55 -8.81
N LYS A 333 15.87 -2.84 -8.51
CA LYS A 333 15.96 -3.96 -9.46
C LYS A 333 14.97 -3.82 -10.62
N SER A 334 13.72 -3.48 -10.32
CA SER A 334 12.63 -3.39 -11.29
C SER A 334 12.45 -2.00 -11.92
N ALA A 335 13.42 -1.10 -11.80
CA ALA A 335 13.35 0.23 -12.39
C ALA A 335 13.25 0.17 -13.91
N GLU A 336 12.33 0.95 -14.49
CA GLU A 336 12.19 1.10 -15.94
C GLU A 336 13.34 1.95 -16.49
N ARG A 337 14.35 1.28 -17.05
CA ARG A 337 15.62 1.89 -17.47
C ARG A 337 15.45 3.03 -18.48
N ALA A 338 14.50 2.90 -19.41
CA ALA A 338 14.18 3.98 -20.34
C ALA A 338 13.79 5.28 -19.61
N LYS A 339 12.91 5.19 -18.61
CA LYS A 339 12.48 6.36 -17.81
C LYS A 339 13.59 6.90 -16.92
N VAL A 340 14.41 6.01 -16.34
CA VAL A 340 15.59 6.41 -15.56
C VAL A 340 16.57 7.23 -16.42
N ASN A 341 16.85 6.77 -17.64
CA ASN A 341 17.77 7.46 -18.55
C ASN A 341 17.25 8.85 -18.95
N ILE A 342 15.94 8.97 -19.21
CA ILE A 342 15.29 10.27 -19.47
C ILE A 342 15.45 11.18 -18.24
N GLY A 343 15.13 10.67 -17.04
CA GLY A 343 15.25 11.45 -15.80
C GLY A 343 16.67 11.93 -15.49
N ARG A 344 17.69 11.12 -15.80
CA ARG A 344 19.11 11.51 -15.67
C ARG A 344 19.47 12.67 -16.60
N LYS A 345 19.12 12.57 -17.89
CA LYS A 345 19.35 13.66 -18.86
C LYS A 345 18.68 14.96 -18.44
N THR A 346 17.42 14.90 -18.02
CA THR A 346 16.70 16.09 -17.53
C THR A 346 17.33 16.69 -16.27
N LYS A 347 17.97 15.89 -15.42
CA LYS A 347 18.68 16.39 -14.24
C LYS A 347 20.02 17.03 -14.60
N GLU A 348 20.76 16.45 -15.55
CA GLU A 348 22.00 17.00 -16.10
C GLU A 348 21.76 18.33 -16.81
N GLU A 349 20.70 18.44 -17.63
CA GLU A 349 20.28 19.68 -18.30
C GLU A 349 19.91 20.80 -17.31
N ARG A 350 19.40 20.45 -16.12
CA ARG A 350 19.10 21.43 -15.05
C ARG A 350 20.33 21.92 -14.29
N ILE A 351 21.48 21.24 -14.43
CA ILE A 351 22.74 21.52 -13.72
C ILE A 351 23.79 22.15 -14.66
N VAL A 352 23.41 22.58 -15.88
CA VAL A 352 24.37 23.08 -16.86
C VAL A 352 25.20 24.25 -16.31
N THR A 353 26.52 24.13 -16.48
CA THR A 353 27.54 25.09 -16.08
C THR A 353 27.54 26.35 -16.94
N ASP A 354 27.71 27.52 -16.34
CA ASP A 354 28.02 28.74 -17.09
C ASP A 354 29.41 28.66 -17.74
N GLY A 355 29.69 29.55 -18.71
CA GLY A 355 30.98 29.64 -19.40
C GLY A 355 32.19 29.97 -18.50
N SER A 356 32.01 30.06 -17.19
CA SER A 356 33.07 30.23 -16.17
C SER A 356 33.27 28.98 -15.28
N GLY A 357 32.58 27.87 -15.58
CA GLY A 357 32.75 26.59 -14.88
C GLY A 357 31.97 26.46 -13.56
N ARG A 358 31.00 27.34 -13.29
CA ARG A 358 30.13 27.23 -12.10
C ARG A 358 28.85 26.48 -12.45
N GLU A 359 28.46 25.51 -11.61
CA GLU A 359 27.17 24.81 -11.74
C GLU A 359 26.01 25.82 -11.55
N VAL A 360 25.17 26.01 -12.57
CA VAL A 360 24.01 26.90 -12.49
C VAL A 360 22.73 26.05 -12.52
N LEU A 361 21.87 26.25 -11.52
CA LEU A 361 20.53 25.66 -11.47
C LEU A 361 19.57 26.49 -12.32
N GLU A 362 19.22 26.00 -13.50
CA GLU A 362 18.26 26.69 -14.37
C GLU A 362 16.83 26.48 -13.85
N LYS A 363 16.33 27.40 -13.01
CA LYS A 363 14.90 27.44 -12.60
C LYS A 363 14.07 27.97 -13.76
N ARG A 364 13.48 27.08 -14.57
CA ARG A 364 12.44 27.46 -15.52
C ARG A 364 11.12 27.69 -14.77
N GLU A 365 10.77 28.95 -14.50
CA GLU A 365 9.40 29.34 -14.20
C GLU A 365 8.56 29.20 -15.47
N SER A 366 7.77 28.13 -15.57
CA SER A 366 6.74 28.02 -16.60
C SER A 366 5.46 28.68 -16.10
N VAL A 367 5.36 30.00 -16.24
CA VAL A 367 4.05 30.68 -16.20
C VAL A 367 3.38 30.45 -17.56
N LYS A 368 2.46 29.49 -17.65
CA LYS A 368 1.47 29.47 -18.73
C LYS A 368 0.36 30.44 -18.36
N VAL A 369 0.42 31.67 -18.88
CA VAL A 369 -0.76 32.53 -18.98
C VAL A 369 -1.52 32.08 -20.23
N GLU A 370 -2.60 31.33 -20.07
CA GLU A 370 -3.62 31.21 -21.11
C GLU A 370 -4.32 32.56 -21.24
N ARG A 371 -3.97 33.33 -22.27
CA ARG A 371 -4.82 34.42 -22.75
C ARG A 371 -5.97 33.79 -23.53
N VAL A 372 -7.15 33.74 -22.90
CA VAL A 372 -8.42 33.58 -23.60
C VAL A 372 -8.69 34.90 -24.34
N MET A 373 -8.50 34.91 -25.66
CA MET A 373 -9.05 35.96 -26.51
C MET A 373 -10.53 35.68 -26.71
N GLY A 374 -11.38 36.40 -25.97
CA GLY A 374 -12.79 36.51 -26.29
C GLY A 374 -12.98 37.45 -27.47
N ASP A 375 -13.56 36.93 -28.55
CA ASP A 375 -14.02 37.72 -29.68
C ASP A 375 -15.22 38.57 -29.22
N MET A 376 -15.05 39.89 -29.19
CA MET A 376 -16.15 40.84 -29.04
C MET A 376 -16.66 41.19 -30.45
N THR A 377 -17.71 40.50 -30.89
CA THR A 377 -18.51 40.96 -32.02
C THR A 377 -19.42 42.08 -31.55
N VAL A 378 -19.07 43.30 -31.94
CA VAL A 378 -19.90 44.50 -31.82
C VAL A 378 -21.01 44.39 -32.87
N ASN A 379 -22.24 44.13 -32.45
CA ASN A 379 -23.42 44.43 -33.28
C ASN A 379 -23.76 45.91 -33.06
N ALA A 380 -23.64 46.70 -34.12
CA ALA A 380 -24.22 48.03 -34.22
C ALA A 380 -25.68 47.88 -34.64
N ASP A 381 -26.56 48.64 -33.98
CA ASP A 381 -27.99 48.71 -34.25
C ASP A 381 -28.31 49.22 -35.66
N ALA A 382 -29.24 48.53 -36.34
CA ALA A 382 -30.21 49.06 -37.30
C ALA A 382 -31.40 48.11 -37.40
#